data_AF-A0A3P8SK54-F1
#
_entry.id   AF-A0A3P8SK54-F1
#
_cell.length_a   1.000
_cell.length_b   1.000
_cell.length_c   1.000
_cell.angle_alpha   90.00
_cell.angle_beta   90.00
_cell.angle_gamma   90.00
#
_symmetry.space_group_name_H-M   'P 1'
#
loop_
_entity.id
_entity.type
_entity.pdbx_description
1 polymer ?
#
loop_
_entity_poly.entity_id
_entity_poly.type
_entity_poly.pdbx_seq_one_letter_code
_entity_poly.pdbx_strand_id
1 'polypeptide(L)' 'MVNFAAVAREYWAHIFVPMGFVIGWYLDKQQDQKLTAFRNKSALFRRELKPGEEVTWK' A
#
# COMPACT_ATOMS: atom_id res chain seq x y z
N MET A 1 -4.48 -0.22 38.60
CA MET A 1 -3.57 0.41 37.60
C MET A 1 -3.22 -0.65 36.56
N VAL A 2 -3.30 -0.34 35.27
CA VAL A 2 -2.96 -1.30 34.21
C VAL A 2 -1.44 -1.47 34.15
N ASN A 3 -0.97 -2.71 34.25
CA ASN A 3 0.45 -3.02 34.12
C ASN A 3 0.81 -3.20 32.63
N PHE A 4 1.28 -2.14 32.00
CA PHE A 4 1.64 -2.13 30.58
C PHE A 4 2.71 -3.16 30.21
N ALA A 5 3.65 -3.47 31.12
CA ALA A 5 4.69 -4.47 30.87
C ALA A 5 4.11 -5.88 30.79
N ALA A 6 3.12 -6.20 31.63
CA ALA A 6 2.42 -7.48 31.60
C ALA A 6 1.60 -7.63 30.31
N VAL A 7 0.86 -6.58 29.93
CA VAL A 7 0.06 -6.56 28.69
C VAL A 7 0.94 -6.70 27.44
N ALA A 8 2.07 -5.99 27.38
CA ALA A 8 2.99 -6.12 26.27
C ALA A 8 3.54 -7.56 26.17
N ARG A 9 3.96 -8.16 27.30
CA ARG A 9 4.47 -9.55 27.32
C ARG A 9 3.42 -10.58 26.88
N GLU A 10 2.15 -10.37 27.23
CA GLU A 10 1.07 -11.31 26.94
C GLU A 10 0.55 -11.19 25.49
N TYR A 11 0.41 -9.96 24.98
CA TYR A 11 -0.30 -9.70 23.72
C TYR A 11 0.60 -9.24 22.56
N TRP A 12 1.93 -9.15 22.74
CA TRP A 12 2.85 -8.69 21.68
C TRP A 12 2.65 -9.39 20.34
N ALA A 13 2.35 -10.70 20.34
CA ALA A 13 2.23 -11.48 19.11
C ALA A 13 1.01 -11.06 18.25
N HIS A 14 -0.01 -10.42 18.82
CA HIS A 14 -1.17 -9.97 18.05
C HIS A 14 -0.85 -8.87 17.05
N ILE A 15 0.29 -8.18 17.20
CA ILE A 15 0.70 -7.16 16.23
C ILE A 15 1.23 -7.74 14.92
N PHE A 16 1.63 -9.02 14.91
CA PHE A 16 2.29 -9.61 13.75
C PHE A 16 1.41 -9.66 12.51
N VAL A 17 0.15 -10.05 12.64
CA VAL A 17 -0.75 -10.17 11.49
C VAL A 17 -1.08 -8.79 10.88
N PRO A 18 -1.50 -7.79 11.67
CA PRO A 18 -1.70 -6.43 11.14
C PRO A 18 -0.43 -5.85 10.52
N MET A 19 0.73 -6.04 11.14
CA MET A 19 1.99 -5.54 10.62
C MET A 19 2.39 -6.23 9.31
N GLY A 20 2.25 -7.55 9.23
CA GLY A 20 2.49 -8.31 8.00
C GLY A 20 1.57 -7.87 6.86
N PHE A 21 0.30 -7.58 7.16
CA PHE A 21 -0.64 -7.04 6.17
C PHE A 21 -0.17 -5.68 5.61
N VAL A 22 0.23 -4.75 6.49
CA VAL A 22 0.72 -3.42 6.07
C VAL A 22 1.98 -3.56 5.21
N ILE A 23 2.90 -4.45 5.58
CA ILE A 23 4.12 -4.74 4.80
C ILE A 23 3.76 -5.31 3.43
N GLY A 24 2.87 -6.30 3.37
CA GLY A 24 2.42 -6.89 2.10
C GLY A 24 1.82 -5.84 1.17
N TRP A 25 0.88 -5.04 1.68
CA TRP A 25 0.26 -3.95 0.93
C TRP A 25 1.28 -2.93 0.42
N TYR A 26 2.28 -2.58 1.24
CA TYR A 26 3.35 -1.67 0.83
C TYR A 26 4.20 -2.25 -0.31
N LEU A 27 4.53 -3.54 -0.24
CA LEU A 27 5.30 -4.22 -1.29
C LEU A 27 4.53 -4.30 -2.61
N ASP A 28 3.23 -4.60 -2.54
CA ASP A 28 2.35 -4.61 -3.72
C ASP A 28 2.30 -3.23 -4.37
N LYS A 29 2.12 -2.17 -3.55
CA LYS A 29 2.15 -0.78 -4.05
C LYS A 29 3.49 -0.41 -4.68
N GLN A 30 4.59 -0.88 -4.12
CA GLN A 30 5.92 -0.65 -4.71
C GLN A 30 6.07 -1.37 -6.05
N GLN A 31 5.50 -2.57 -6.18
CA GLN A 31 5.52 -3.34 -7.41
C GLN A 31 4.68 -2.68 -8.51
N ASP A 32 3.50 -2.17 -8.17
CA ASP A 32 2.65 -1.42 -9.10
C ASP A 32 3.38 -0.21 -9.69
N GLN A 33 4.16 0.53 -8.89
CA GLN A 33 4.96 1.66 -9.40
C GLN A 33 5.99 1.23 -10.45
N LYS A 34 6.58 0.04 -10.32
CA LYS A 34 7.52 -0.51 -11.30
C LYS A 34 6.81 -0.92 -12.59
N LEU A 35 5.54 -1.31 -12.52
CA LEU A 35 4.72 -1.79 -13.63
C LEU A 35 3.95 -0.67 -14.36
N THR A 36 4.48 0.55 -14.38
CA THR A 36 3.81 1.74 -14.95
C THR A 36 4.09 1.97 -16.45
N ALA A 37 4.87 1.11 -17.11
CA ALA A 37 5.33 1.31 -18.49
C ALA A 37 4.19 1.55 -19.52
N PHE A 38 3.05 0.87 -19.34
CA PHE A 38 1.86 0.97 -20.19
C PHE A 38 0.74 1.84 -19.62
N ARG A 39 1.01 2.59 -18.54
CA ARG A 39 0.03 3.52 -17.95
C ARG A 39 -0.39 4.58 -18.96
N ASN A 40 -1.70 4.74 -19.15
CA ASN A 40 -2.32 5.65 -20.12
C ASN A 40 -1.93 5.44 -21.60
N LYS A 41 -1.51 4.23 -21.97
CA LYS A 41 -1.11 3.89 -23.35
C LYS A 41 -1.96 2.80 -24.00
N SER A 42 -2.87 2.18 -23.26
CA SER A 42 -3.75 1.14 -23.78
C SER A 42 -4.78 1.72 -24.76
N ALA A 43 -5.12 0.99 -25.82
CA ALA A 43 -6.07 1.45 -26.83
C ALA A 43 -7.44 1.79 -26.25
N LEU A 44 -7.85 1.08 -25.19
CA LEU A 44 -9.15 1.23 -24.56
C LEU A 44 -9.24 2.42 -23.58
N PHE A 45 -8.16 2.70 -22.83
CA PHE A 45 -8.21 3.66 -21.71
C PHE A 45 -7.31 4.89 -21.89
N ARG A 46 -6.58 4.99 -23.01
CA ARG A 46 -5.76 6.18 -23.30
C ARG A 46 -6.66 7.42 -23.42
N ARG A 47 -6.29 8.47 -22.71
CA ARG A 47 -6.96 9.77 -22.75
C ARG A 47 -6.00 10.92 -22.45
N GLU A 48 -6.45 12.13 -22.74
CA GLU A 48 -5.77 13.34 -22.25
C GLU A 48 -5.91 13.44 -20.71
N LEU A 49 -4.85 13.96 -20.08
CA LEU A 49 -4.80 14.16 -18.64
C LEU A 49 -5.61 15.40 -18.26
N LYS A 50 -6.29 15.34 -17.12
CA LYS A 50 -7.01 16.51 -16.60
C LYS A 50 -6.00 17.57 -16.12
N PRO A 51 -6.37 18.86 -16.07
CA PRO A 51 -5.52 19.89 -15.49
C PRO A 51 -5.12 19.51 -14.05
N GLY A 52 -3.82 19.46 -13.76
CA GLY A 52 -3.27 19.05 -12.47
C GLY A 52 -3.17 17.54 -12.23
N GLU A 53 -3.57 16.69 -13.20
CA GLU A 53 -3.40 15.24 -13.13
C GLU A 53 -2.06 14.82 -13.76
N GLU A 54 -1.13 14.31 -12.95
CA GLU A 54 0.17 13.82 -13.45
C GLU A 54 0.05 12.44 -14.11
N VAL A 55 -0.79 11.56 -13.53
CA VAL A 55 -0.88 10.14 -13.88
C VAL A 55 -2.31 9.64 -13.71
N THR A 56 -2.73 8.66 -14.51
CA THR A 56 -4.10 8.13 -14.46
C THR A 56 -4.37 7.21 -13.26
N TRP A 57 -3.33 6.63 -12.66
CA TRP A 57 -3.40 5.84 -11.42
C TRP A 57 -2.03 5.75 -10.74
N LYS A 58 -2.07 5.46 -9.43
CA LYS A 58 -0.92 5.28 -8.53
C LYS A 58 -0.81 3.85 -8.04
#